data_AF-A0A431FUB5-F1
#
_entry.id   AF-A0A431FUB5-F1
#
_cell.length_a   1.000
_cell.length_b   1.000
_cell.length_c   1.000
_cell.angle_alpha   90.00
_cell.angle_beta   90.00
_cell.angle_gamma   90.00
#
_symmetry.space_group_name_H-M   'P 1'
#
loop_
_entity.id
_entity.type
_entity.pdbx_description
1 polymer ?
#
loop_
_entity_poly.entity_id
_entity_poly.type
_entity_poly.pdbx_seq_one_letter_code
_entity_poly.pdbx_strand_id
1 'polypeptide(L)'
;LFTHPTEAIISINEKGYEVEGIIEAQSILDALEDLDYDIHAIMNILNERISNSKLVNDKQKKHILGELYLFLNDNGYLKSIGV
;
A
#
# COMPACT_ATOMS: atom_id res chain seq x y z
N LEU A 1 -12.16 -3.00 -2.43
CA LEU A 1 -11.34 -3.98 -1.68
C LEU A 1 -10.85 -3.30 -0.40
N PHE A 2 -11.76 -2.80 0.44
CA PHE A 2 -11.36 -2.34 1.78
C PHE A 2 -11.20 -3.60 2.63
N THR A 3 -9.97 -3.97 2.93
CA THR A 3 -9.60 -5.13 3.75
C THR A 3 -9.94 -4.87 5.21
N HIS A 4 -9.67 -5.84 6.10
CA HIS A 4 -9.83 -5.59 7.53
C HIS A 4 -8.93 -4.41 7.96
N PRO A 5 -9.46 -3.46 8.75
CA PRO A 5 -8.69 -2.30 9.20
C PRO A 5 -7.62 -2.71 10.20
N THR A 6 -6.64 -1.81 10.42
CA THR A 6 -5.67 -1.99 11.49
C THR A 6 -6.38 -2.14 12.83
N GLU A 7 -6.09 -3.22 13.54
CA GLU A 7 -6.60 -3.50 14.87
C GLU A 7 -5.46 -3.60 15.88
N ALA A 8 -5.78 -3.35 17.15
CA ALA A 8 -4.83 -3.44 18.24
C ALA A 8 -5.55 -3.86 19.52
N ILE A 9 -4.82 -4.55 20.39
CA ILE A 9 -5.28 -4.92 21.73
C ILE A 9 -4.81 -3.84 22.70
N ILE A 10 -5.71 -3.37 23.57
CA ILE A 10 -5.39 -2.38 24.59
C ILE A 10 -5.41 -3.08 25.95
N SER A 11 -4.22 -3.27 26.53
CA SER A 11 -4.05 -3.79 27.89
C SER A 11 -4.12 -2.65 28.89
N ILE A 12 -4.88 -2.80 29.98
CA ILE A 12 -5.12 -1.73 30.97
C ILE A 12 -4.80 -2.26 32.37
N ASN A 13 -4.00 -1.51 33.13
CA ASN A 13 -3.61 -1.84 34.49
C ASN A 13 -3.45 -0.57 35.37
N GLU A 14 -3.01 -0.74 36.62
CA GLU A 14 -2.85 0.37 37.58
C GLU A 14 -1.83 1.45 37.15
N LYS A 15 -0.95 1.16 36.19
CA LYS A 15 0.06 2.10 35.66
C LYS A 15 -0.44 2.86 34.42
N GLY A 16 -1.58 2.48 33.85
CA GLY A 16 -2.13 3.08 32.63
C GLY A 16 -2.58 2.03 31.62
N TYR A 17 -2.33 2.30 30.34
CA TYR A 17 -2.63 1.37 29.25
C TYR A 17 -1.38 1.10 28.40
N GLU A 18 -1.39 -0.04 27.71
CA GLU A 18 -0.37 -0.46 26.75
C GLU A 18 -1.06 -0.97 25.48
N VAL A 19 -0.55 -0.55 24.32
CA VAL A 19 -1.01 -1.04 23.02
C VAL A 19 -0.17 -2.26 22.67
N GLU A 20 -0.81 -3.39 22.45
CA GLU A 20 -0.16 -4.66 22.07
C GLU A 20 -0.94 -5.34 20.94
N GLY A 21 -0.35 -6.37 20.34
CA GLY A 21 -1.05 -7.18 19.33
C GLY A 21 -1.57 -6.38 18.13
N ILE A 22 -0.80 -5.40 17.64
CA ILE A 22 -1.17 -4.62 16.46
C ILE A 22 -1.17 -5.53 15.23
N ILE A 23 -2.28 -5.58 14.51
CA ILE A 23 -2.39 -6.21 13.20
C ILE A 23 -2.67 -5.08 12.20
N GLU A 24 -1.71 -4.84 11.30
CA GLU A 24 -1.80 -3.77 10.31
C GLU A 24 -2.74 -4.16 9.16
N ALA A 25 -3.50 -3.19 8.65
CA ALA A 25 -4.31 -3.36 7.46
C ALA A 25 -3.43 -3.77 6.27
N GLN A 26 -3.93 -4.72 5.48
CA GLN A 26 -3.24 -5.21 4.29
C GLN A 26 -2.98 -4.10 3.26
N SER A 27 -1.85 -4.20 2.55
CA SER A 27 -1.54 -3.33 1.43
C SER A 27 -2.44 -3.61 0.23
N ILE A 28 -2.42 -2.73 -0.77
CA ILE A 28 -3.12 -2.97 -2.03
C ILE A 28 -2.58 -4.24 -2.73
N LEU A 29 -1.28 -4.51 -2.68
CA LEU A 29 -0.71 -5.73 -3.28
C LEU A 29 -1.18 -6.99 -2.56
N ASP A 30 -1.15 -7.00 -1.22
CA ASP A 30 -1.62 -8.16 -0.45
C ASP A 30 -3.10 -8.44 -0.73
N ALA A 31 -3.92 -7.38 -0.80
CA ALA A 31 -5.34 -7.50 -1.11
C ALA A 31 -5.62 -8.03 -2.52
N LEU A 32 -4.69 -7.83 -3.47
CA LEU A 32 -4.78 -8.40 -4.82
C LEU A 32 -4.29 -9.86 -4.83
N GLU A 33 -3.23 -10.16 -4.10
CA GLU A 33 -2.72 -11.53 -3.94
C GLU A 33 -3.78 -12.45 -3.31
N ASP A 34 -4.52 -11.97 -2.31
CA ASP A 34 -5.65 -12.68 -1.68
C ASP A 34 -6.78 -13.05 -2.65
N LEU A 35 -6.87 -12.36 -3.79
CA LEU A 35 -7.81 -12.64 -4.88
C LEU A 35 -7.20 -13.53 -5.98
N ASP A 36 -6.06 -14.17 -5.70
CA ASP A 36 -5.28 -15.00 -6.62
C ASP A 36 -4.71 -14.24 -7.84
N TYR A 37 -4.52 -12.91 -7.73
CA TYR A 37 -3.77 -12.18 -8.75
C TYR A 37 -2.26 -12.42 -8.64
N ASP A 38 -1.59 -12.57 -9.79
CA ASP A 38 -0.13 -12.61 -9.85
C ASP A 38 0.46 -11.20 -9.67
N ILE A 39 0.88 -10.91 -8.44
CA ILE A 39 1.50 -9.63 -8.08
C ILE A 39 2.78 -9.35 -8.88
N HIS A 40 3.56 -10.36 -9.25
CA HIS A 40 4.76 -10.18 -10.05
C HIS A 40 4.40 -9.78 -11.48
N ALA A 41 3.39 -10.41 -12.07
CA ALA A 41 2.88 -10.03 -13.39
C ALA A 41 2.32 -8.59 -13.39
N ILE A 42 1.55 -8.21 -12.37
CA ILE A 42 1.02 -6.85 -12.23
C ILE A 42 2.16 -5.84 -12.18
N MET A 43 3.15 -6.04 -11.31
CA MET A 43 4.29 -5.14 -11.18
C MET A 43 5.11 -5.03 -12.46
N ASN A 44 5.35 -6.15 -13.14
CA ASN A 44 6.08 -6.18 -14.40
C ASN A 44 5.34 -5.38 -15.48
N ILE A 45 4.03 -5.57 -15.62
CA ILE A 45 3.21 -4.85 -16.61
C ILE A 45 3.16 -3.35 -16.31
N LEU A 46 3.00 -2.97 -15.03
CA LEU A 46 3.01 -1.56 -14.63
C LEU A 46 4.37 -0.89 -14.93
N ASN A 47 5.47 -1.56 -14.56
CA ASN A 47 6.82 -1.09 -14.83
C ASN A 47 7.11 -0.94 -16.33
N GLU A 48 6.69 -1.93 -17.13
CA GLU A 48 6.85 -1.91 -18.59
C GLU A 48 6.08 -0.74 -19.20
N ARG A 49 4.83 -0.53 -18.81
CA ARG A 49 3.99 0.56 -19.33
C ARG A 49 4.57 1.93 -19.04
N ILE A 50 5.09 2.15 -17.83
CA ILE A 50 5.76 3.42 -17.47
C ILE A 50 7.04 3.59 -18.28
N SER A 51 7.86 2.54 -18.38
CA SER A 51 9.13 2.55 -19.11
C SER A 51 8.93 2.85 -20.59
N ASN A 52 7.90 2.27 -21.21
CA ASN A 52 7.57 2.44 -22.63
C ASN A 52 6.75 3.71 -22.93
N SER A 53 6.32 4.45 -21.90
CA SER A 53 5.56 5.68 -22.09
C SER A 53 6.40 6.72 -22.84
N LYS A 54 5.78 7.34 -23.86
CA LYS A 54 6.35 8.43 -24.67
C LYS A 54 5.88 9.82 -24.23
N LEU A 55 5.06 9.89 -23.17
CA LEU A 55 4.47 11.13 -22.66
C LEU A 55 5.33 11.80 -21.57
N VAL A 56 6.30 11.06 -21.02
CA VAL A 56 7.15 11.49 -19.90
C VAL A 56 8.61 11.14 -20.17
N ASN A 57 9.53 11.96 -19.64
CA ASN A 57 10.97 11.71 -19.74
C ASN A 57 11.47 10.72 -18.68
N ASP A 58 12.71 10.24 -18.81
CA ASP A 58 13.26 9.21 -17.92
C ASP A 58 13.35 9.63 -16.45
N LYS A 59 13.55 10.93 -16.17
CA LYS A 59 13.54 11.45 -14.80
C LYS A 59 12.14 11.36 -14.20
N GLN A 60 11.12 11.74 -14.96
CA GLN A 60 9.71 11.61 -14.56
C GLN A 60 9.30 10.15 -14.39
N LYS A 61 9.71 9.25 -15.28
CA LYS A 61 9.44 7.81 -15.16
C LYS A 61 9.96 7.24 -13.85
N LYS A 62 11.20 7.55 -13.47
CA LYS A 62 11.78 7.11 -12.19
C LYS A 62 11.00 7.65 -10.99
N HIS A 63 10.52 8.89 -11.06
CA HIS A 63 9.69 9.47 -10.01
C HIS A 63 8.34 8.76 -9.88
N ILE A 64 7.63 8.59 -11.00
CA ILE A 64 6.34 7.89 -11.07
C ILE A 64 6.47 6.46 -10.53
N LEU A 65 7.57 5.76 -10.87
CA LEU A 65 7.84 4.44 -10.32
C LEU A 65 7.93 4.48 -8.80
N GLY A 66 8.72 5.39 -8.24
CA GLY A 66 8.82 5.54 -6.78
C GLY A 66 7.47 5.77 -6.11
N GLU A 67 6.63 6.65 -6.66
CA GLU A 67 5.28 6.91 -6.17
C GLU A 67 4.37 5.69 -6.29
N LEU A 68 4.40 5.00 -7.43
CA LEU A 68 3.61 3.79 -7.66
C LEU A 68 3.96 2.68 -6.67
N TYR A 69 5.26 2.42 -6.46
CA TYR A 69 5.71 1.44 -5.48
C TYR A 69 5.25 1.81 -4.06
N LEU A 70 5.30 3.09 -3.69
CA LEU A 70 4.78 3.56 -2.42
C LEU A 70 3.29 3.25 -2.28
N PHE A 71 2.47 3.60 -3.27
CA PHE A 71 1.02 3.40 -3.20
C PHE A 71 0.62 1.93 -3.17
N LEU A 72 1.33 1.07 -3.90
CA LEU A 72 1.04 -0.36 -3.95
C LEU A 72 1.35 -1.09 -2.63
N ASN A 73 2.29 -0.57 -1.84
CA ASN A 73 2.62 -1.09 -0.51
C ASN A 73 1.84 -0.39 0.63
N ASP A 74 1.01 0.60 0.31
CA ASP A 74 0.13 1.26 1.29
C ASP A 74 -1.23 0.55 1.34
N ASN A 75 -1.96 0.76 2.44
CA ASN A 75 -3.32 0.23 2.55
C ASN A 75 -4.31 1.03 1.68
N GLY A 76 -5.44 0.42 1.35
CA GLY A 76 -6.44 1.01 0.45
C GLY A 76 -7.33 2.11 1.07
N TYR A 77 -7.14 2.49 2.34
CA TYR A 77 -7.97 3.51 2.96
C TYR A 77 -7.60 4.92 2.49
N LEU A 78 -8.60 5.79 2.43
CA LEU A 78 -8.40 7.17 1.99
C LEU A 78 -7.70 8.00 3.08
N LYS A 79 -6.78 8.85 2.63
CA LYS A 79 -6.18 9.90 3.46
C LYS A 79 -7.00 11.19 3.35
N SER A 80 -7.02 11.97 4.41
CA SER A 80 -7.65 13.30 4.38
C SER A 80 -6.94 14.21 3.37
N ILE A 81 -7.72 15.01 2.65
CA ILE A 81 -7.22 15.96 1.64
C ILE A 81 -6.48 17.17 2.24
N GLY A 82 -6.50 17.31 3.58
CA GLY A 82 -5.87 18.43 4.27
C GLY A 82 -6.52 19.80 3.94
N VAL A 83 -5.79 20.86 4.29
CA VAL A 83 -6.04 22.26 3.90
C VAL A 83 -4.80 22.76 3.18
#